data_AF-A0A3D3GAZ0-F1
#
_entry.id   AF-A0A3D3GAZ0-F1
#
_cell.length_a   1.000
_cell.length_b   1.000
_cell.length_c   1.000
_cell.angle_alpha   90.00
_cell.angle_beta   90.00
_cell.angle_gamma   90.00
#
_symmetry.space_group_name_H-M   'P 1'
#
loop_
_entity.id
_entity.type
_entity.pdbx_description
1 polymer ?
#
loop_
_entity_poly.entity_id
_entity_poly.type
_entity_poly.pdbx_seq_one_letter_code
_entity_poly.pdbx_strand_id
1 'polypeptide(L)' 'MDVKLELHNYHIDVLVDLFTNLAAGFMASLLIFPGIFGVETNDDFLALLLINLPSAILCLYTAFKLKKYNYA' A
#
# COMPACT_ATOMS: atom_id res chain seq x y z
N MET A 1 24.69 -22.56 -6.87
CA MET A 1 23.42 -22.35 -7.58
C MET A 1 22.62 -21.31 -6.80
N ASP A 2 23.13 -20.08 -6.58
CA ASP A 2 22.63 -19.32 -5.40
C ASP A 2 22.45 -17.80 -5.62
N VAL A 3 23.33 -17.12 -6.39
CA VAL A 3 23.26 -15.65 -6.53
C VAL A 3 21.98 -15.17 -7.21
N LYS A 4 21.46 -15.93 -8.19
CA LYS A 4 20.25 -15.55 -8.95
C LYS A 4 18.98 -15.68 -8.11
N LEU A 5 18.97 -16.60 -7.14
CA LEU A 5 17.85 -16.84 -6.25
C LEU A 5 17.82 -15.78 -5.14
N GLU A 6 18.98 -15.45 -4.55
CA GLU A 6 19.12 -14.37 -3.57
C GLU A 6 18.71 -13.02 -4.15
N LEU A 7 19.15 -12.71 -5.37
CA LEU A 7 18.79 -11.48 -6.05
C LEU A 7 17.28 -11.43 -6.35
N HIS A 8 16.66 -12.56 -6.68
CA HIS A 8 15.21 -12.63 -6.91
C HIS A 8 14.44 -12.31 -5.61
N ASN A 9 14.80 -12.96 -4.50
CA ASN A 9 14.15 -12.77 -3.22
C ASN A 9 14.29 -11.33 -2.72
N TYR A 10 15.46 -10.71 -2.92
CA TYR A 10 15.69 -9.30 -2.61
C TYR A 10 14.74 -8.36 -3.37
N HIS A 11 14.55 -8.57 -4.68
CA HIS A 11 13.62 -7.74 -5.46
C HIS A 11 12.17 -7.90 -5.01
N ILE A 12 11.77 -9.11 -4.61
CA ILE A 12 10.41 -9.36 -4.11
C ILE A 12 10.20 -8.67 -2.75
N ASP A 13 11.18 -8.74 -1.84
CA ASP A 13 11.10 -8.06 -0.54
C ASP A 13 10.98 -6.53 -0.71
N VAL A 14 11.78 -5.94 -1.61
CA VAL A 14 11.67 -4.50 -1.94
C VAL A 14 10.28 -4.15 -2.48
N LEU A 15 9.69 -5.02 -3.31
CA LEU A 15 8.33 -4.82 -3.82
C LEU A 15 7.28 -4.91 -2.70
N VAL A 16 7.42 -5.87 -1.79
CA VAL A 16 6.53 -6.01 -0.62
C VAL A 16 6.59 -4.75 0.25
N ASP A 17 7.79 -4.26 0.53
CA ASP A 17 8.00 -3.04 1.31
C ASP A 17 7.42 -1.81 0.60
N LEU A 18 7.61 -1.70 -0.73
CA LEU A 18 7.04 -0.63 -1.53
C LEU A 18 5.51 -0.59 -1.43
N PHE A 19 4.84 -1.72 -1.68
CA PHE A 19 3.38 -1.79 -1.61
C PHE A 19 2.85 -1.57 -0.18
N THR A 20 3.59 -2.02 0.83
CA THR A 20 3.21 -1.80 2.24
C THR A 20 3.32 -0.32 2.61
N ASN A 21 4.41 0.35 2.21
CA ASN A 21 4.58 1.79 2.43
C ASN A 21 3.57 2.62 1.65
N LEU A 22 3.22 2.20 0.42
CA LEU A 22 2.20 2.86 -0.38
C LEU A 22 0.81 2.72 0.27
N ALA A 23 0.47 1.54 0.80
CA ALA A 23 -0.76 1.35 1.57
C ALA A 23 -0.80 2.23 2.82
N ALA A 24 0.32 2.35 3.55
CA ALA A 24 0.43 3.25 4.68
C ALA A 24 0.23 4.72 4.26
N GLY A 25 0.74 5.12 3.09
CA GLY A 25 0.50 6.45 2.51
C GLY A 25 -0.98 6.74 2.23
N PHE A 26 -1.70 5.77 1.63
CA PHE A 26 -3.14 5.90 1.40
C PHE A 26 -3.95 5.92 2.70
N MET A 27 -3.53 5.19 3.74
CA MET A 27 -4.17 5.28 5.06
C MET A 27 -3.86 6.60 5.76
N ALA A 28 -2.63 7.10 5.62
CA ALA A 28 -2.24 8.41 6.14
C ALA A 28 -3.02 9.53 5.47
N SER A 29 -3.28 9.46 4.15
CA SER A 29 -4.12 10.44 3.47
C SER A 29 -5.56 10.42 4.02
N LEU A 30 -6.13 9.27 4.37
CA LEU A 30 -7.46 9.21 4.99
C LEU A 30 -7.54 9.85 6.38
N LEU A 31 -6.49 9.72 7.19
CA LEU A 31 -6.49 10.19 8.58
C LEU A 31 -6.01 11.64 8.72
N ILE A 32 -5.02 12.03 7.91
CA ILE A 32 -4.32 13.31 8.04
C ILE A 32 -4.91 14.37 7.11
N PHE A 33 -5.25 13.99 5.87
CA PHE A 33 -5.72 14.96 4.87
C PHE A 33 -6.99 15.71 5.30
N PRO A 34 -8.01 15.06 5.90
CA PRO A 34 -9.20 15.77 6.36
C PRO A 34 -8.91 16.80 7.45
N GLY A 35 -7.94 16.51 8.33
CA GLY A 35 -7.55 17.38 9.42
C GLY A 35 -6.62 18.53 9.02
N ILE A 36 -5.79 18.36 7.98
CA ILE A 36 -4.85 19.39 7.51
C ILE A 36 -5.47 20.32 6.46
N PHE A 37 -6.17 19.75 5.48
CA PHE A 37 -6.68 20.53 4.35
C PHE A 37 -8.11 21.02 4.55
N GLY A 38 -8.76 20.63 5.65
CA GLY A 38 -10.12 21.03 5.97
C GLY A 38 -11.08 20.46 4.93
N VAL A 39 -11.50 19.22 5.13
CA VAL A 39 -12.59 18.68 4.30
C VAL A 39 -13.87 19.46 4.62
N GLU A 40 -14.27 20.34 3.71
CA GLU A 40 -15.38 21.28 3.91
C GLU A 40 -16.74 20.58 3.83
N THR A 41 -16.83 19.43 3.15
CA THR A 41 -18.09 18.70 2.95
C THR A 41 -17.93 17.20 3.18
N ASN A 42 -19.02 16.55 3.61
CA ASN A 42 -19.04 15.08 3.76
C ASN A 42 -18.77 14.35 2.44
N ASP A 43 -19.10 14.96 1.30
CA ASP A 43 -18.93 14.38 -0.03
C ASP A 43 -17.44 14.30 -0.42
N ASP A 44 -16.65 15.32 -0.08
CA ASP A 44 -15.19 15.31 -0.30
C ASP A 44 -14.51 14.25 0.56
N PHE A 45 -14.97 14.05 1.80
CA PHE A 45 -14.48 12.97 2.66
C PHE A 45 -14.83 11.60 2.09
N LEU A 46 -16.06 11.43 1.60
CA LEU A 46 -16.51 10.18 0.98
C LEU A 46 -15.71 9.87 -0.29
N ALA A 47 -15.42 10.88 -1.11
CA ALA A 47 -14.59 10.72 -2.31
C ALA A 47 -13.16 10.29 -1.95
N LEU A 48 -12.55 10.90 -0.93
CA LEU A 48 -11.25 10.48 -0.41
C LEU A 48 -11.31 9.05 0.12
N LEU A 49 -12.36 8.66 0.84
CA LEU A 49 -12.57 7.31 1.34
C LEU A 49 -12.65 6.29 0.20
N LEU A 50 -13.47 6.58 -0.81
CA LEU A 50 -13.73 5.71 -1.96
C LEU A 50 -12.48 5.50 -2.83
N ILE A 51 -11.55 6.44 -2.87
CA ILE A 51 -10.33 6.32 -3.67
C ILE A 51 -9.20 5.68 -2.86
N ASN A 52 -8.93 6.19 -1.65
CA ASN A 52 -7.76 5.79 -0.90
C ASN A 52 -7.95 4.42 -0.21
N LEU A 53 -9.15 4.10 0.27
CA LEU A 53 -9.38 2.83 0.99
C LEU A 53 -9.24 1.60 0.07
N PRO A 54 -9.84 1.54 -1.13
CA PRO A 54 -9.62 0.42 -2.03
C PRO A 54 -8.17 0.35 -2.54
N SER A 55 -7.54 1.50 -2.75
CA SER A 55 -6.12 1.57 -3.16
C SER A 55 -5.19 1.00 -2.10
N ALA A 56 -5.43 1.32 -0.82
CA ALA A 56 -4.70 0.75 0.31
C ALA A 56 -4.89 -0.78 0.39
N ILE A 57 -6.14 -1.25 0.25
CA ILE A 57 -6.46 -2.69 0.30
C ILE A 57 -5.78 -3.44 -0.85
N LEU A 58 -5.79 -2.90 -2.08
CA LEU A 58 -5.10 -3.50 -3.22
C LEU A 58 -3.58 -3.54 -3.03
N CYS A 59 -2.99 -2.48 -2.47
CA CYS A 59 -1.56 -2.46 -2.13
C CYS A 59 -1.21 -3.52 -1.08
N LEU A 60 -1.99 -3.65 -0.01
CA LEU A 60 -1.76 -4.70 1.00
C LEU A 60 -1.98 -6.10 0.41
N TYR A 61 -3.02 -6.29 -0.41
CA TYR A 61 -3.29 -7.57 -1.05
C TYR A 61 -2.14 -8.01 -1.96
N THR A 62 -1.61 -7.08 -2.77
CA THR A 62 -0.45 -7.36 -3.63
C THR A 62 0.80 -7.65 -2.80
N ALA A 63 1.07 -6.89 -1.74
CA ALA A 63 2.17 -7.16 -0.81
C ALA A 63 2.07 -8.56 -0.19
N PHE A 64 0.89 -8.94 0.33
CA PHE A 64 0.66 -10.28 0.90
C PHE A 64 0.83 -11.39 -0.14
N LYS A 65 0.33 -11.16 -1.36
CA LYS A 65 0.43 -12.15 -2.44
C LYS A 65 1.89 -12.35 -2.86
N LEU A 66 2.65 -11.26 -3.02
CA LEU A 66 4.09 -11.29 -3.32
C LEU A 66 4.88 -11.98 -2.21
N LYS A 67 4.59 -11.64 -0.95
CA LYS A 67 5.18 -12.30 0.22
C LYS A 67 4.91 -13.80 0.20
N LYS A 68 3.68 -14.22 -0.09
CA LYS A 68 3.31 -15.64 -0.18
C LYS A 68 4.08 -16.38 -1.27
N TYR A 69 4.32 -15.76 -2.43
CA TYR A 69 5.11 -16.38 -3.51
C TYR A 69 6.62 -16.40 -3.22
N ASN A 70 7.14 -15.50 -2.39
CA ASN A 70 8.57 -15.48 -2.03
C ASN A 70 8.96 -16.62 -1.06
N TYR A 71 8.02 -17.07 -0.23
CA TYR A 71 8.25 -18.08 0.81
C TYR A 71 7.62 -19.45 0.50
N ALA A 72 7.13 -19.68 -0.72
CA ALA A 72 6.57 -20.95 -1.20
C ALA A 72 7.56 -21.65 -2.14
#